data_AF-A0A2E7AJ57-F1
#
_entry.id   AF-A0A2E7AJ57-F1
#
_cell.length_a   1.000
_cell.length_b   1.000
_cell.length_c   1.000
_cell.angle_alpha   90.00
_cell.angle_beta   90.00
_cell.angle_gamma   90.00
#
_symmetry.space_group_name_H-M   'P 1'
#
loop_
_entity.id
_entity.type
_entity.pdbx_description
1 polymer ?
#
loop_
_entity_poly.entity_id
_entity_poly.type
_entity_poly.pdbx_seq_one_letter_code
_entity_poly.pdbx_strand_id
1 'polypeptide(L)'
;MNITPKIGVDQRRISSGAGFLLILLLSGCSEQSPEKPKDEAATALDKSPNSAFTFRVGSAREQREYAQRELEFDPTNDGWNSEAFHGDTTAQLKELAESLARNTPPSVLSPKATSTILRPENLVSVFENDGMKVLRGTFPPDAKALPLTGQLEQLTRPLQGSGGNVSVRFKQFRVRPPADGTATCSSTILYKARSSSASRVLVQNATWVIQWIYDSSSSKYLIEAIRPDNFEEVELLNSPDLSSAGKSTALFHDRTEELIEPLPGGGLIHWGANELSVRGLYRSGRALIGLALGDANGDGIDDVYLPQARD
;
A
#
# COMPACT_ATOMS: atom_id res chain seq x y z
N MET A 1 -12.54 48.57 -48.13
CA MET A 1 -13.78 48.92 -48.87
C MET A 1 -14.54 47.64 -49.16
N ASN A 2 -15.83 47.58 -48.80
CA ASN A 2 -16.74 46.58 -49.36
C ASN A 2 -16.99 46.91 -50.84
N ILE A 3 -17.38 45.90 -51.64
CA ILE A 3 -18.52 45.96 -52.58
C ILE A 3 -18.74 44.55 -53.15
N THR A 4 -19.95 44.03 -52.96
CA THR A 4 -20.53 42.90 -53.70
C THR A 4 -21.34 43.42 -54.88
N PRO A 5 -21.44 42.63 -55.96
CA PRO A 5 -22.74 42.34 -56.57
C PRO A 5 -22.90 40.81 -56.79
N LYS A 6 -24.04 40.12 -56.62
CA LYS A 6 -25.44 40.30 -57.09
C LYS A 6 -25.55 40.36 -58.64
N ILE A 7 -26.53 39.78 -59.35
CA ILE A 7 -27.60 38.76 -59.14
C ILE A 7 -28.09 38.39 -60.57
N GLY A 8 -28.70 37.22 -60.80
CA GLY A 8 -29.49 36.90 -62.02
C GLY A 8 -29.15 35.52 -62.61
N VAL A 9 -29.93 34.43 -62.53
CA VAL A 9 -31.40 34.17 -62.49
C VAL A 9 -32.09 34.28 -63.87
N ASP A 10 -32.39 33.14 -64.51
CA ASP A 10 -33.78 32.61 -64.69
C ASP A 10 -33.73 31.18 -65.34
N GLN A 11 -34.31 30.15 -64.71
CA GLN A 11 -35.68 29.63 -64.91
C GLN A 11 -36.03 29.06 -66.29
N ARG A 12 -36.49 27.79 -66.32
CA ARG A 12 -37.93 27.42 -66.29
C ARG A 12 -38.09 25.93 -65.88
N ARG A 13 -38.96 25.53 -64.93
CA ARG A 13 -40.46 25.53 -64.87
C ARG A 13 -41.01 24.32 -65.67
N ILE A 14 -41.83 23.41 -65.15
CA ILE A 14 -43.28 23.58 -64.85
C ILE A 14 -43.84 22.34 -64.08
N SER A 15 -44.59 22.60 -62.99
CA SER A 15 -45.82 21.96 -62.40
C SER A 15 -46.02 20.41 -62.36
N SER A 16 -46.91 19.77 -61.57
CA SER A 16 -48.04 20.13 -60.67
C SER A 16 -48.39 18.88 -59.80
N GLY A 17 -49.27 18.86 -58.78
CA GLY A 17 -50.13 19.87 -58.13
C GLY A 17 -51.40 19.22 -57.50
N ALA A 18 -51.89 19.74 -56.35
CA ALA A 18 -53.04 19.23 -55.53
C ALA A 18 -52.82 17.83 -54.86
N GLY A 19 -53.52 17.42 -53.79
CA GLY A 19 -54.44 18.13 -52.87
C GLY A 19 -55.35 17.18 -52.05
N PHE A 20 -55.58 17.52 -50.77
CA PHE A 20 -56.71 17.12 -49.90
C PHE A 20 -56.95 15.65 -49.42
N LEU A 21 -57.05 15.57 -48.08
CA LEU A 21 -57.96 14.78 -47.21
C LEU A 21 -57.81 13.27 -46.92
N LEU A 22 -58.24 12.98 -45.69
CA LEU A 22 -58.26 11.77 -44.86
C LEU A 22 -59.43 10.82 -45.19
N ILE A 23 -59.19 9.49 -45.22
CA ILE A 23 -60.23 8.47 -44.97
C ILE A 23 -59.67 7.35 -44.08
N LEU A 24 -60.43 7.01 -43.03
CA LEU A 24 -60.27 5.82 -42.18
C LEU A 24 -60.99 4.61 -42.80
N LEU A 25 -60.42 3.41 -42.68
CA LEU A 25 -61.20 2.16 -42.68
C LEU A 25 -60.71 1.20 -41.59
N LEU A 26 -61.68 0.60 -40.90
CA LEU A 26 -61.54 -0.32 -39.77
C LEU A 26 -61.87 -1.76 -40.21
N SER A 27 -61.15 -2.75 -39.68
CA SER A 27 -61.59 -4.13 -39.35
C SER A 27 -60.35 -4.97 -38.94
N GLY A 28 -60.37 -5.90 -37.97
CA GLY A 28 -61.43 -6.22 -36.99
C GLY A 28 -61.40 -7.71 -36.55
N CYS A 29 -61.11 -7.98 -35.26
CA CYS A 29 -61.28 -9.25 -34.51
C CYS A 29 -60.45 -10.47 -34.97
N SER A 30 -60.16 -11.51 -34.17
CA SER A 30 -60.61 -11.99 -32.83
C SER A 30 -59.36 -12.57 -32.11
N GLU A 31 -58.98 -12.29 -30.86
CA GLU A 31 -59.65 -12.38 -29.54
C GLU A 31 -59.70 -13.81 -28.95
N GLN A 32 -58.93 -14.04 -27.87
CA GLN A 32 -59.41 -14.62 -26.59
C GLN A 32 -58.39 -14.46 -25.43
N SER A 33 -58.84 -13.81 -24.36
CA SER A 33 -58.30 -13.84 -22.97
C SER A 33 -59.21 -14.79 -22.14
N PRO A 34 -58.97 -15.15 -20.86
CA PRO A 34 -58.57 -14.30 -19.71
C PRO A 34 -57.47 -14.98 -18.82
N GLU A 35 -57.10 -14.59 -17.59
CA GLU A 35 -57.74 -13.73 -16.58
C GLU A 35 -56.73 -13.03 -15.61
N LYS A 36 -57.26 -12.12 -14.78
CA LYS A 36 -56.59 -11.07 -13.95
C LYS A 36 -56.59 -11.47 -12.44
N PRO A 37 -55.96 -10.76 -11.45
CA PRO A 37 -56.16 -9.32 -11.15
C PRO A 37 -54.96 -8.52 -10.53
N LYS A 38 -54.78 -7.24 -10.86
CA LYS A 38 -55.17 -5.97 -10.15
C LYS A 38 -54.19 -5.42 -9.08
N ASP A 39 -53.72 -4.22 -9.40
CA ASP A 39 -53.75 -2.96 -8.63
C ASP A 39 -52.92 -2.71 -7.36
N GLU A 40 -52.23 -1.57 -7.46
CA GLU A 40 -51.91 -0.54 -6.45
C GLU A 40 -50.78 -0.70 -5.41
N ALA A 41 -50.04 0.40 -5.35
CA ALA A 41 -48.78 0.61 -4.68
C ALA A 41 -48.89 0.79 -3.16
N ALA A 42 -47.90 0.28 -2.43
CA ALA A 42 -47.50 0.81 -1.14
C ALA A 42 -45.96 0.86 -1.06
N THR A 43 -45.41 2.07 -1.02
CA THR A 43 -43.98 2.34 -0.87
C THR A 43 -43.51 1.95 0.54
N ALA A 44 -42.55 1.04 0.65
CA ALA A 44 -41.80 0.79 1.88
C ALA A 44 -40.29 0.80 1.58
N LEU A 45 -39.67 1.96 1.79
CA LEU A 45 -38.22 2.15 1.71
C LEU A 45 -37.57 1.62 3.00
N ASP A 46 -37.17 0.35 3.02
CA ASP A 46 -36.32 -0.17 4.09
C ASP A 46 -34.85 0.17 3.80
N LYS A 47 -34.37 1.27 4.38
CA LYS A 47 -32.98 1.72 4.29
C LYS A 47 -32.19 1.25 5.50
N SER A 48 -31.60 0.07 5.41
CA SER A 48 -30.48 -0.30 6.29
C SER A 48 -29.29 0.65 6.06
N PRO A 49 -28.76 1.33 7.09
CA PRO A 49 -27.82 2.44 6.90
C PRO A 49 -26.35 2.02 6.71
N ASN A 50 -26.03 0.73 6.64
CA ASN A 50 -24.66 0.21 6.66
C ASN A 50 -24.36 -0.89 5.62
N SER A 51 -24.94 -0.81 4.43
CA SER A 51 -24.40 -1.56 3.28
C SER A 51 -23.15 -0.86 2.74
N ALA A 52 -21.99 -1.52 2.84
CA ALA A 52 -20.75 -1.01 2.27
C ALA A 52 -20.95 -0.70 0.77
N PHE A 53 -20.51 0.48 0.34
CA PHE A 53 -20.68 0.97 -1.03
C PHE A 53 -19.83 0.13 -1.99
N THR A 54 -20.38 -1.01 -2.42
CA THR A 54 -19.75 -1.91 -3.37
C THR A 54 -19.85 -1.26 -4.74
N PHE A 55 -18.73 -0.80 -5.28
CA PHE A 55 -18.64 -0.34 -6.66
C PHE A 55 -18.93 -1.53 -7.59
N ARG A 56 -20.21 -1.72 -7.93
CA ARG A 56 -20.65 -2.73 -8.88
C ARG A 56 -20.37 -2.19 -10.28
N VAL A 57 -19.38 -2.78 -10.95
CA VAL A 57 -19.13 -2.59 -12.37
C VAL A 57 -20.43 -2.94 -13.13
N GLY A 58 -21.14 -1.90 -13.58
CA GLY A 58 -22.60 -1.93 -13.72
C GLY A 58 -23.12 -2.65 -14.95
N SER A 59 -22.30 -2.73 -16.00
CA SER A 59 -22.63 -3.38 -17.26
C SER A 59 -21.65 -4.50 -17.63
N ALA A 60 -22.15 -5.49 -18.37
CA ALA A 60 -21.32 -6.57 -18.92
C ALA A 60 -20.23 -6.07 -19.90
N ARG A 61 -20.37 -4.84 -20.41
CA ARG A 61 -19.33 -4.17 -21.20
C ARG A 61 -18.20 -3.67 -20.30
N GLU A 62 -18.52 -2.91 -19.25
CA GLU A 62 -17.51 -2.43 -18.29
C GLU A 62 -16.79 -3.58 -17.58
N GLN A 63 -17.48 -4.71 -17.32
CA GLN A 63 -16.85 -5.91 -16.76
C GLN A 63 -15.80 -6.52 -17.71
N ARG A 64 -16.06 -6.49 -19.03
CA ARG A 64 -15.07 -6.92 -20.05
C ARG A 64 -13.94 -5.93 -20.20
N GLU A 65 -14.23 -4.63 -20.23
CA GLU A 65 -13.20 -3.58 -20.27
C GLU A 65 -12.33 -3.59 -19.01
N TYR A 66 -12.90 -3.91 -17.85
CA TYR A 66 -12.16 -4.09 -16.60
C TYR A 66 -11.28 -5.34 -16.66
N ALA A 67 -11.83 -6.51 -17.01
CA ALA A 67 -11.05 -7.75 -17.15
C ALA A 67 -9.94 -7.64 -18.21
N GLN A 68 -10.17 -6.89 -19.31
CA GLN A 68 -9.15 -6.60 -20.29
C GLN A 68 -8.03 -5.71 -19.72
N ARG A 69 -8.37 -4.66 -18.96
CA ARG A 69 -7.36 -3.82 -18.28
C ARG A 69 -6.55 -4.62 -17.26
N GLU A 70 -7.18 -5.50 -16.48
CA GLU A 70 -6.45 -6.37 -15.53
C GLU A 70 -5.47 -7.31 -16.26
N LEU A 71 -5.80 -7.78 -17.48
CA LEU A 71 -4.87 -8.54 -18.32
C LEU A 71 -3.73 -7.68 -18.90
N GLU A 72 -4.02 -6.42 -19.26
CA GLU A 72 -3.03 -5.42 -19.73
C GLU A 72 -2.11 -4.92 -18.59
N PHE A 73 -2.56 -5.02 -17.33
CA PHE A 73 -1.77 -4.68 -16.13
C PHE A 73 -1.14 -5.89 -15.43
N ASP A 74 -1.31 -7.11 -15.96
CA ASP A 74 -0.67 -8.30 -15.41
C ASP A 74 0.83 -8.30 -15.75
N PRO A 75 1.74 -8.17 -14.75
CA PRO A 75 3.17 -8.06 -14.99
C PRO A 75 3.79 -9.33 -15.58
N THR A 76 3.06 -10.46 -15.61
CA THR A 76 3.52 -11.72 -16.23
C THR A 76 3.36 -11.72 -17.76
N ASN A 77 2.51 -10.86 -18.32
CA ASN A 77 2.24 -10.81 -19.76
C ASN A 77 3.22 -9.92 -20.55
N ASP A 78 3.61 -8.78 -19.97
CA ASP A 78 4.33 -7.71 -20.70
C ASP A 78 5.84 -7.64 -20.39
N GLY A 79 6.43 -8.71 -19.84
CA GLY A 79 7.87 -8.81 -19.57
C GLY A 79 8.34 -8.08 -18.31
N TRP A 80 7.42 -7.70 -17.40
CA TRP A 80 7.73 -7.06 -16.12
C TRP A 80 8.17 -8.09 -15.06
N ASN A 81 9.15 -8.92 -15.43
CA ASN A 81 9.61 -10.07 -14.63
C ASN A 81 10.02 -9.71 -13.20
N SER A 82 10.50 -8.47 -12.97
CA SER A 82 10.83 -7.97 -11.64
C SER A 82 9.61 -7.67 -10.78
N GLU A 83 8.47 -7.29 -11.36
CA GLU A 83 7.24 -7.03 -10.61
C GLU A 83 6.49 -8.33 -10.30
N ALA A 84 6.37 -9.24 -11.26
CA ALA A 84 5.84 -10.58 -11.03
C ALA A 84 6.61 -11.31 -9.90
N PHE A 85 7.94 -11.36 -10.01
CA PHE A 85 8.80 -11.93 -8.98
C PHE A 85 8.72 -11.17 -7.64
N HIS A 86 8.50 -9.84 -7.66
CA HIS A 86 8.24 -9.08 -6.44
C HIS A 86 6.93 -9.49 -5.77
N GLY A 87 5.86 -9.69 -6.53
CA GLY A 87 4.57 -10.20 -6.04
C GLY A 87 4.72 -11.56 -5.36
N ASP A 88 5.30 -12.53 -6.08
CA ASP A 88 5.54 -13.90 -5.58
C ASP A 88 6.34 -13.91 -4.28
N THR A 89 7.50 -13.22 -4.27
CA THR A 89 8.39 -13.17 -3.10
C THR A 89 7.78 -12.38 -1.95
N THR A 90 6.94 -11.37 -2.20
CA THR A 90 6.21 -10.65 -1.15
C THR A 90 5.21 -11.56 -0.43
N ALA A 91 4.53 -12.46 -1.14
CA ALA A 91 3.66 -13.46 -0.52
C ALA A 91 4.44 -14.39 0.43
N GLN A 92 5.63 -14.84 0.03
CA GLN A 92 6.50 -15.66 0.88
C GLN A 92 6.99 -14.89 2.12
N LEU A 93 7.38 -13.62 1.95
CA LEU A 93 7.82 -12.75 3.05
C LEU A 93 6.69 -12.51 4.06
N LYS A 94 5.43 -12.42 3.62
CA LYS A 94 4.27 -12.32 4.51
C LYS A 94 4.12 -13.58 5.37
N GLU A 95 4.19 -14.77 4.76
CA GLU A 95 4.11 -16.03 5.51
C GLU A 95 5.28 -16.19 6.49
N LEU A 96 6.50 -15.80 6.09
CA LEU A 96 7.65 -15.76 7.00
C LEU A 96 7.40 -14.81 8.17
N ALA A 97 6.92 -13.59 7.93
CA ALA A 97 6.66 -12.60 8.97
C ALA A 97 5.64 -13.11 10.00
N GLU A 98 4.56 -13.72 9.51
CA GLU A 98 3.54 -14.34 10.34
C GLU A 98 4.09 -15.52 11.15
N SER A 99 4.92 -16.36 10.54
CA SER A 99 5.56 -17.51 11.20
C SER A 99 6.53 -17.08 12.31
N LEU A 100 7.33 -16.05 12.07
CA LEU A 100 8.25 -15.48 13.07
C LEU A 100 7.51 -14.77 14.21
N ALA A 101 6.40 -14.09 13.92
CA ALA A 101 5.54 -13.47 14.93
C ALA A 101 4.90 -14.51 15.85
N ARG A 102 4.40 -15.63 15.29
CA ARG A 102 3.76 -16.73 16.02
C ARG A 102 4.75 -17.77 16.58
N ASN A 103 6.05 -17.63 16.28
CA ASN A 103 7.10 -18.61 16.59
C ASN A 103 6.78 -20.04 16.09
N THR A 104 6.23 -20.14 14.87
CA THR A 104 5.93 -21.41 14.19
C THR A 104 6.94 -21.68 13.06
N PRO A 105 7.22 -22.95 12.70
CA PRO A 105 8.07 -23.26 11.55
C PRO A 105 7.51 -22.68 10.25
N PRO A 106 8.26 -21.84 9.50
CA PRO A 106 7.82 -21.30 8.21
C PRO A 106 7.88 -22.35 7.09
N SER A 107 6.88 -22.42 6.22
CA SER A 107 6.87 -23.38 5.10
C SER A 107 7.60 -22.88 3.86
N VAL A 108 7.87 -21.57 3.78
CA VAL A 108 8.58 -20.90 2.68
C VAL A 108 10.08 -21.20 2.58
N LEU A 109 10.63 -22.09 3.41
CA LEU A 109 12.05 -22.43 3.39
C LEU A 109 12.30 -23.63 2.48
N SER A 110 13.37 -23.56 1.68
CA SER A 110 13.86 -24.74 0.97
C SER A 110 14.40 -25.80 1.97
N PRO A 111 14.39 -27.11 1.62
CA PRO A 111 14.86 -28.17 2.53
C PRO A 111 16.32 -28.07 2.97
N LYS A 112 17.13 -27.25 2.29
CA LYS A 112 18.54 -27.00 2.60
C LYS A 112 18.79 -25.51 2.91
N ALA A 113 17.77 -24.78 3.36
CA ALA A 113 17.88 -23.34 3.56
C ALA A 113 18.99 -22.98 4.57
N THR A 114 19.87 -22.08 4.18
CA THR A 114 21.02 -21.65 4.99
C THR A 114 20.97 -20.18 5.36
N SER A 115 21.76 -19.79 6.33
CA SER A 115 21.98 -18.40 6.69
C SER A 115 23.38 -18.21 7.25
N THR A 116 23.94 -17.01 7.14
CA THR A 116 24.94 -16.57 8.12
C THR A 116 24.23 -16.22 9.44
N ILE A 117 24.96 -15.78 10.47
CA ILE A 117 24.37 -15.41 11.76
C ILE A 117 23.31 -14.32 11.55
N LEU A 118 22.05 -14.50 11.98
CA LEU A 118 20.97 -13.50 11.77
C LEU A 118 20.93 -12.41 12.84
N ARG A 119 21.29 -12.75 14.08
CA ARG A 119 21.44 -11.82 15.20
C ARG A 119 22.83 -12.03 15.80
N PRO A 120 23.77 -11.09 15.68
CA PRO A 120 25.08 -11.18 16.29
C PRO A 120 25.00 -11.41 17.80
N GLU A 121 25.89 -12.25 18.35
CA GLU A 121 25.97 -12.50 19.78
C GLU A 121 26.55 -11.30 20.54
N ASN A 122 27.59 -10.68 19.97
CA ASN A 122 28.30 -9.53 20.54
C ASN A 122 27.68 -8.22 20.04
N LEU A 123 26.53 -7.86 20.61
CA LEU A 123 25.93 -6.54 20.40
C LEU A 123 26.58 -5.48 21.30
N VAL A 124 26.98 -4.35 20.71
CA VAL A 124 27.61 -3.23 21.41
C VAL A 124 26.63 -2.07 21.53
N SER A 125 26.54 -1.47 22.73
CA SER A 125 25.77 -0.24 22.95
C SER A 125 26.45 0.93 22.23
N VAL A 126 25.77 1.51 21.25
CA VAL A 126 26.25 2.69 20.49
C VAL A 126 25.54 3.98 20.89
N PHE A 127 24.43 3.86 21.61
CA PHE A 127 23.68 4.97 22.20
C PHE A 127 22.92 4.47 23.42
N GLU A 128 22.92 5.23 24.50
CA GLU A 128 22.17 4.92 25.72
C GLU A 128 21.78 6.22 26.42
N ASN A 129 20.48 6.53 26.48
CA ASN A 129 19.96 7.69 27.19
C ASN A 129 18.49 7.47 27.61
N ASP A 130 18.10 7.96 28.78
CA ASP A 130 16.71 8.02 29.28
C ASP A 130 15.85 6.75 29.13
N GLY A 131 16.48 5.57 29.21
CA GLY A 131 15.81 4.27 29.06
C GLY A 131 15.65 3.79 27.62
N MET A 132 16.23 4.50 26.65
CA MET A 132 16.49 4.02 25.29
C MET A 132 17.94 3.54 25.15
N LYS A 133 18.13 2.36 24.58
CA LYS A 133 19.44 1.77 24.29
C LYS A 133 19.46 1.26 22.84
N VAL A 134 20.47 1.66 22.07
CA VAL A 134 20.69 1.19 20.69
C VAL A 134 21.91 0.29 20.67
N LEU A 135 21.69 -0.94 20.25
CA LEU A 135 22.65 -2.03 20.17
C LEU A 135 22.94 -2.32 18.69
N ARG A 136 24.22 -2.38 18.32
CA ARG A 136 24.63 -2.81 16.96
C ARG A 136 25.59 -3.98 17.04
N GLY A 137 25.43 -4.92 16.11
CA GLY A 137 26.34 -6.05 15.96
C GLY A 137 27.20 -5.91 14.71
N THR A 138 28.41 -6.45 14.76
CA THR A 138 29.24 -6.66 13.57
C THR A 138 29.12 -8.10 13.10
N PHE A 139 29.05 -8.29 11.78
CA PHE A 139 29.12 -9.61 11.17
C PHE A 139 30.57 -9.94 10.80
N PRO A 140 31.10 -11.12 11.14
CA PRO A 140 32.42 -11.54 10.67
C PRO A 140 32.36 -11.76 9.15
N PRO A 141 33.37 -11.31 8.37
CA PRO A 141 33.34 -11.41 6.91
C PRO A 141 33.29 -12.86 6.42
N ASP A 142 33.96 -13.78 7.12
CA ASP A 142 33.98 -15.22 6.83
C ASP A 142 32.92 -16.01 7.62
N ALA A 143 31.72 -15.44 7.77
CA ALA A 143 30.62 -16.11 8.45
C ALA A 143 30.24 -17.43 7.75
N LYS A 144 30.36 -18.55 8.48
CA LYS A 144 29.97 -19.88 8.00
C LYS A 144 28.46 -19.96 7.77
N ALA A 145 28.05 -20.72 6.76
CA ALA A 145 26.65 -21.07 6.55
C ALA A 145 26.16 -22.00 7.66
N LEU A 146 25.01 -21.67 8.25
CA LEU A 146 24.31 -22.39 9.30
C LEU A 146 22.88 -22.74 8.83
N PRO A 147 22.20 -23.73 9.42
CA PRO A 147 20.79 -24.01 9.13
C PRO A 147 19.92 -22.79 9.44
N LEU A 148 19.11 -22.35 8.47
CA LEU A 148 18.31 -21.12 8.60
C LEU A 148 17.30 -21.19 9.74
N THR A 149 16.65 -22.34 9.96
CA THR A 149 15.63 -22.52 11.02
C THR A 149 16.17 -22.15 12.41
N GLY A 150 17.35 -22.67 12.78
CA GLY A 150 17.98 -22.36 14.07
C GLY A 150 18.44 -20.90 14.18
N GLN A 151 18.75 -20.24 13.05
CA GLN A 151 19.06 -18.81 13.04
C GLN A 151 17.81 -17.94 13.20
N LEU A 152 16.68 -18.35 12.63
CA LEU A 152 15.39 -17.69 12.84
C LEU A 152 14.93 -17.82 14.31
N GLU A 153 15.11 -18.98 14.93
CA GLU A 153 14.86 -19.18 16.37
C GLU A 153 15.75 -18.29 17.26
N GLN A 154 17.03 -18.13 16.92
CA GLN A 154 17.95 -17.25 17.65
C GLN A 154 17.57 -15.76 17.50
N LEU A 155 17.10 -15.37 16.31
CA LEU A 155 16.60 -14.02 16.02
C LEU A 155 15.32 -13.69 16.80
N THR A 156 14.34 -14.61 16.85
CA THR A 156 13.03 -14.37 17.50
C THR A 156 13.05 -14.54 19.01
N ARG A 157 13.96 -15.33 19.58
CA ARG A 157 14.08 -15.58 21.04
C ARG A 157 13.94 -14.32 21.93
N PRO A 158 14.67 -13.21 21.72
CA PRO A 158 14.54 -12.02 22.56
C PRO A 158 13.19 -11.30 22.39
N LEU A 159 12.56 -11.37 21.21
CA LEU A 159 11.24 -10.80 20.95
C LEU A 159 10.16 -11.53 21.75
N GLN A 160 10.22 -12.87 21.79
CA GLN A 160 9.24 -13.72 22.47
C GLN A 160 9.44 -13.74 24.00
N GLY A 161 10.67 -13.63 24.49
CA GLY A 161 11.01 -13.72 25.92
C GLY A 161 10.40 -12.64 26.83
N SER A 162 9.80 -11.58 26.27
CA SER A 162 9.17 -10.50 27.03
C SER A 162 7.64 -10.66 27.22
N GLY A 163 7.04 -11.75 26.71
CA GLY A 163 5.59 -11.98 26.77
C GLY A 163 4.73 -10.94 26.02
N GLY A 164 5.38 -10.13 25.17
CA GLY A 164 4.76 -9.04 24.43
C GLY A 164 4.15 -9.49 23.10
N ASN A 165 3.34 -8.61 22.50
CA ASN A 165 2.85 -8.84 21.14
C ASN A 165 4.00 -8.61 20.14
N VAL A 166 4.35 -9.66 19.39
CA VAL A 166 5.40 -9.63 18.38
C VAL A 166 4.81 -9.36 17.00
N SER A 167 5.29 -8.30 16.37
CA SER A 167 5.00 -7.96 14.98
C SER A 167 6.28 -8.02 14.14
N VAL A 168 6.21 -8.64 12.97
CA VAL A 168 7.31 -8.69 11.99
C VAL A 168 6.81 -8.12 10.67
N ARG A 169 7.66 -7.36 9.98
CA ARG A 169 7.40 -6.78 8.66
C ARG A 169 8.67 -6.85 7.81
N PHE A 170 8.46 -7.01 6.51
CA PHE A 170 9.50 -6.93 5.50
C PHE A 170 9.15 -5.85 4.48
N LYS A 171 10.14 -5.10 3.99
CA LYS A 171 9.99 -4.21 2.84
C LYS A 171 11.06 -4.56 1.80
N GLN A 172 10.64 -5.05 0.65
CA GLN A 172 11.52 -5.32 -0.48
C GLN A 172 11.84 -4.04 -1.24
N PHE A 173 13.10 -3.86 -1.66
CA PHE A 173 13.54 -2.61 -2.31
C PHE A 173 14.64 -2.77 -3.37
N ARG A 174 15.24 -3.96 -3.51
CA ARG A 174 16.11 -4.29 -4.64
C ARG A 174 15.78 -5.68 -5.12
N VAL A 175 15.31 -5.81 -6.36
CA VAL A 175 14.75 -7.05 -6.88
C VAL A 175 15.57 -7.51 -8.07
N ARG A 176 15.98 -8.77 -8.07
CA ARG A 176 16.70 -9.41 -9.17
C ARG A 176 15.98 -10.72 -9.52
N PRO A 177 14.99 -10.69 -10.44
CA PRO A 177 14.37 -11.90 -10.95
C PRO A 177 15.43 -12.78 -11.64
N PRO A 178 15.15 -14.07 -11.87
CA PRO A 178 16.05 -14.91 -12.67
C PRO A 178 16.15 -14.33 -14.09
N ALA A 179 17.37 -14.20 -14.61
CA ALA A 179 17.61 -13.86 -16.01
C ALA A 179 17.60 -15.13 -16.87
N ASP A 180 17.26 -15.02 -18.15
CA ASP A 180 17.12 -16.15 -19.06
C ASP A 180 18.33 -17.10 -19.02
N GLY A 181 18.07 -18.39 -18.78
CA GLY A 181 19.11 -19.42 -18.65
C GLY A 181 19.91 -19.40 -17.34
N THR A 182 19.61 -18.52 -16.37
CA THR A 182 20.27 -18.45 -15.06
C THR A 182 19.31 -18.82 -13.92
N ALA A 183 19.78 -19.66 -12.99
CA ALA A 183 19.03 -20.00 -11.77
C ALA A 183 19.13 -18.92 -10.67
N THR A 184 19.94 -17.87 -10.88
CA THR A 184 20.26 -16.87 -9.85
C THR A 184 19.18 -15.80 -9.76
N CYS A 185 18.35 -15.88 -8.71
CA CYS A 185 17.43 -14.81 -8.34
C CYS A 185 17.61 -14.40 -6.87
N SER A 186 17.39 -13.12 -6.58
CA SER A 186 17.60 -12.56 -5.25
C SER A 186 16.77 -11.31 -4.99
N SER A 187 16.53 -11.00 -3.72
CA SER A 187 16.05 -9.69 -3.32
C SER A 187 16.82 -9.13 -2.13
N THR A 188 16.89 -7.81 -2.02
CA THR A 188 17.30 -7.11 -0.80
C THR A 188 16.06 -6.56 -0.11
N ILE A 189 15.92 -6.87 1.17
CA ILE A 189 14.78 -6.50 2.00
C ILE A 189 15.25 -5.76 3.27
N LEU A 190 14.37 -4.92 3.82
CA LEU A 190 14.46 -4.42 5.18
C LEU A 190 13.60 -5.32 6.07
N TYR A 191 14.20 -5.94 7.07
CA TYR A 191 13.54 -6.62 8.17
C TYR A 191 13.29 -5.62 9.29
N LYS A 192 12.05 -5.60 9.80
CA LYS A 192 11.70 -4.90 11.02
C LYS A 192 10.84 -5.80 11.89
N ALA A 193 11.25 -6.04 13.12
CA ALA A 193 10.41 -6.66 14.14
C ALA A 193 10.24 -5.72 15.35
N ARG A 194 9.07 -5.77 15.98
CA ARG A 194 8.77 -5.09 17.23
C ARG A 194 8.05 -6.05 18.17
N SER A 195 8.59 -6.25 19.37
CA SER A 195 7.89 -6.82 20.51
C SER A 195 7.53 -5.71 21.50
N SER A 196 6.33 -5.74 22.06
CA SER A 196 5.83 -4.73 23.00
C SER A 196 5.16 -5.42 24.19
N SER A 197 5.71 -5.24 25.38
CA SER A 197 5.14 -5.67 26.67
C SER A 197 4.83 -4.45 27.55
N ALA A 198 4.25 -4.65 28.73
CA ALA A 198 3.95 -3.59 29.70
C ALA A 198 5.17 -3.00 30.45
N SER A 199 6.39 -3.41 30.10
CA SER A 199 7.63 -2.92 30.72
C SER A 199 8.79 -2.73 29.75
N ARG A 200 8.61 -3.08 28.47
CA ARG A 200 9.66 -3.03 27.45
C ARG A 200 9.06 -3.00 26.05
N VAL A 201 9.63 -2.16 25.19
CA VAL A 201 9.55 -2.33 23.74
C VAL A 201 10.92 -2.78 23.24
N LEU A 202 10.94 -3.78 22.38
CA LEU A 202 12.13 -4.26 21.68
C LEU A 202 11.89 -4.12 20.18
N VAL A 203 12.75 -3.41 19.47
CA VAL A 203 12.73 -3.30 18.01
C VAL A 203 14.01 -3.91 17.45
N GLN A 204 13.90 -4.74 16.42
CA GLN A 204 15.04 -5.22 15.64
C GLN A 204 14.89 -4.69 14.21
N ASN A 205 15.96 -4.11 13.68
CA ASN A 205 16.07 -3.65 12.30
C ASN A 205 17.25 -4.37 11.64
N ALA A 206 17.08 -4.87 10.42
CA ALA A 206 18.17 -5.45 9.65
C ALA A 206 17.95 -5.29 8.15
N THR A 207 19.03 -5.32 7.37
CA THR A 207 18.96 -5.44 5.91
C THR A 207 19.41 -6.83 5.52
N TRP A 208 18.61 -7.59 4.78
CA TRP A 208 18.96 -8.94 4.32
C TRP A 208 19.02 -8.99 2.80
N VAL A 209 19.99 -9.73 2.28
CA VAL A 209 19.96 -10.28 0.92
C VAL A 209 19.42 -11.71 1.01
N ILE A 210 18.31 -11.97 0.32
CA ILE A 210 17.68 -13.28 0.24
C ILE A 210 17.99 -13.87 -1.14
N GLN A 211 18.48 -15.11 -1.15
CA GLN A 211 18.59 -15.94 -2.34
C GLN A 211 17.35 -16.84 -2.42
N TRP A 212 16.72 -16.85 -3.59
CA TRP A 212 15.48 -17.59 -3.82
C TRP A 212 15.72 -18.74 -4.80
N ILE A 213 14.97 -19.82 -4.64
CA ILE A 213 14.93 -20.94 -5.58
C ILE A 213 13.48 -21.18 -5.99
N TYR A 214 13.20 -21.38 -7.28
CA TYR A 214 11.87 -21.75 -7.74
C TYR A 214 11.65 -23.25 -7.54
N ASP A 215 10.65 -23.62 -6.74
CA ASP A 215 10.21 -25.00 -6.59
C ASP A 215 9.04 -25.28 -7.54
N SER A 216 9.30 -26.10 -8.55
CA SER A 216 8.30 -26.52 -9.52
C SER A 216 7.23 -27.46 -8.96
N SER A 217 7.39 -28.00 -7.75
CA SER A 217 6.39 -28.90 -7.13
C SER A 217 5.29 -28.13 -6.37
N SER A 218 5.63 -27.01 -5.73
CA SER A 218 4.66 -26.07 -5.14
C SER A 218 4.32 -24.87 -6.01
N SER A 219 5.00 -24.72 -7.16
CA SER A 219 4.91 -23.58 -8.09
C SER A 219 5.20 -22.23 -7.42
N LYS A 220 6.14 -22.20 -6.46
CA LYS A 220 6.48 -21.03 -5.64
C LYS A 220 7.99 -20.85 -5.54
N TYR A 221 8.41 -19.61 -5.26
CA TYR A 221 9.76 -19.36 -4.80
C TYR A 221 9.89 -19.74 -3.31
N LEU A 222 10.97 -20.42 -2.96
CA LEU A 222 11.37 -20.75 -1.60
C LEU A 222 12.66 -20.02 -1.24
N ILE A 223 12.88 -19.78 0.05
CA ILE A 223 14.11 -19.18 0.56
C ILE A 223 15.22 -20.25 0.56
N GLU A 224 16.27 -20.00 -0.21
CA GLU A 224 17.48 -20.83 -0.25
C GLU A 224 18.53 -20.33 0.74
N ALA A 225 18.76 -19.02 0.80
CA ALA A 225 19.69 -18.44 1.76
C ALA A 225 19.29 -17.05 2.22
N ILE A 226 19.64 -16.70 3.46
CA ILE A 226 19.58 -15.33 3.97
C ILE A 226 20.99 -14.87 4.37
N ARG A 227 21.36 -13.67 3.93
CA ARG A 227 22.62 -13.00 4.28
C ARG A 227 22.31 -11.60 4.82
N PRO A 228 22.28 -11.39 6.14
CA PRO A 228 22.22 -10.05 6.72
C PRO A 228 23.48 -9.25 6.38
N ASP A 229 23.25 -7.98 6.10
CA ASP A 229 24.26 -6.95 5.82
C ASP A 229 24.51 -6.09 7.08
N ASN A 230 23.43 -5.72 7.77
CA ASN A 230 23.44 -4.94 8.99
C ASN A 230 22.35 -5.43 9.96
N PHE A 231 22.58 -5.22 11.27
CA PHE A 231 21.64 -5.52 12.34
C PHE A 231 21.76 -4.50 13.47
N GLU A 232 20.61 -3.98 13.89
CA GLU A 232 20.43 -3.06 15.01
C GLU A 232 19.27 -3.53 15.88
N GLU A 233 19.44 -3.46 17.19
CA GLU A 233 18.41 -3.77 18.18
C GLU A 233 18.23 -2.54 19.08
N VAL A 234 16.99 -2.09 19.26
CA VAL A 234 16.63 -0.94 20.09
C VAL A 234 15.79 -1.44 21.26
N GLU A 235 16.30 -1.25 22.47
CA GLU A 235 15.59 -1.52 23.71
C GLU A 235 15.03 -0.20 24.25
N LEU A 236 13.72 -0.16 24.50
CA LEU A 236 13.05 0.94 25.19
C LEU A 236 12.44 0.38 26.48
N LEU A 237 13.01 0.75 27.62
CA LEU A 237 12.49 0.41 28.94
C LEU A 237 11.38 1.38 29.37
N ASN A 238 11.45 2.62 28.90
CA ASN A 238 10.52 3.72 29.23
C ASN A 238 9.91 4.32 27.95
N SER A 239 9.20 3.53 27.14
CA SER A 239 8.41 4.07 26.02
C SER A 239 7.32 5.03 26.57
N PRO A 240 6.94 6.11 25.87
CA PRO A 240 5.80 6.95 26.29
C PRO A 240 4.49 6.15 26.48
N ASP A 241 4.29 5.09 25.68
CA ASP A 241 3.21 4.09 25.84
C ASP A 241 3.19 3.36 27.20
N LEU A 242 4.30 3.40 27.95
CA LEU A 242 4.48 2.71 29.25
C LEU A 242 4.38 3.67 30.44
N SER A 243 4.52 4.98 30.22
CA SER A 243 4.51 5.97 31.28
C SER A 243 3.12 6.60 31.46
N SER A 244 2.20 5.87 32.08
CA SER A 244 0.97 6.42 32.69
C SER A 244 1.24 7.27 33.96
N ALA A 245 2.40 7.94 34.00
CA ALA A 245 2.99 8.58 35.17
C ALA A 245 3.64 9.95 34.85
N GLY A 246 2.92 10.82 34.13
CA GLY A 246 3.08 12.28 34.20
C GLY A 246 4.40 12.91 33.72
N LYS A 247 5.38 12.12 33.25
CA LYS A 247 6.61 12.59 32.61
C LYS A 247 6.76 11.97 31.23
N SER A 248 6.00 12.49 30.28
CA SER A 248 6.30 12.28 28.86
C SER A 248 7.57 13.05 28.51
N THR A 249 8.73 12.43 28.73
CA THR A 249 9.97 12.84 28.05
C THR A 249 9.88 12.35 26.62
N ALA A 250 9.15 13.10 25.80
CA ALA A 250 9.15 12.91 24.36
C ALA A 250 10.61 12.98 23.87
N LEU A 251 11.03 11.98 23.09
CA LEU A 251 12.41 11.87 22.56
C LEU A 251 12.79 13.09 21.71
N PHE A 252 11.78 13.73 21.13
CA PHE A 252 11.86 15.04 20.50
C PHE A 252 11.05 16.02 21.34
N HIS A 253 11.69 17.11 21.76
CA HIS A 253 10.96 18.25 22.30
C HIS A 253 10.21 18.96 21.17
N ASP A 254 9.06 19.54 21.50
CA ASP A 254 8.41 20.47 20.59
C ASP A 254 9.34 21.67 20.34
N ARG A 255 9.60 21.96 19.07
CA ARG A 255 10.42 23.08 18.58
C ARG A 255 9.62 23.97 17.63
N THR A 256 8.31 23.75 17.52
CA THR A 256 7.39 24.41 16.60
C THR A 256 7.48 25.93 16.75
N GLU A 257 7.40 26.45 17.97
CA GLU A 257 7.54 27.89 18.26
C GLU A 257 8.92 28.43 17.82
N GLU A 258 10.03 27.84 18.27
CA GLU A 258 11.39 28.26 17.91
C GLU A 258 11.73 28.14 16.41
N LEU A 259 11.03 27.28 15.66
CA LEU A 259 11.21 27.11 14.21
C LEU A 259 10.28 28.01 13.37
N ILE A 260 9.14 28.42 13.92
CA ILE A 260 8.10 29.20 13.20
C ILE A 260 8.18 30.69 13.51
N GLU A 261 8.46 31.08 14.76
CA GLU A 261 8.57 32.49 15.17
C GLU A 261 9.57 33.29 14.31
N PRO A 262 10.73 32.74 13.88
CA PRO A 262 11.67 33.46 13.01
C PRO A 262 11.21 33.59 11.54
N LEU A 263 10.15 32.90 11.11
CA LEU A 263 9.74 32.86 9.71
C LEU A 263 8.93 34.11 9.32
N PRO A 264 9.23 34.76 8.17
CA PRO A 264 8.45 35.88 7.68
C PRO A 264 7.00 35.45 7.37
N GLY A 265 6.09 35.78 8.27
CA GLY A 265 4.67 35.41 8.15
C GLY A 265 4.22 34.22 9.02
N GLY A 266 4.84 33.95 10.16
CA GLY A 266 4.38 32.92 11.12
C GLY A 266 2.89 33.01 11.53
N GLY A 267 2.24 34.17 11.37
CA GLY A 267 0.78 34.35 11.52
C GLY A 267 -0.08 33.91 10.33
N LEU A 268 0.50 33.35 9.26
CA LEU A 268 -0.17 32.86 8.04
C LEU A 268 -0.13 31.33 7.90
N ILE A 269 0.10 30.60 9.00
CA ILE A 269 -0.03 29.15 8.99
C ILE A 269 -1.51 28.80 8.89
N HIS A 270 -1.93 28.40 7.69
CA HIS A 270 -3.30 28.01 7.40
C HIS A 270 -3.57 26.60 7.93
N TRP A 271 -4.57 26.52 8.82
CA TRP A 271 -5.11 25.28 9.35
C TRP A 271 -5.61 24.34 8.25
N GLY A 272 -5.35 23.04 8.40
CA GLY A 272 -5.93 21.99 7.56
C GLY A 272 -5.04 21.50 6.42
N ALA A 273 -4.12 20.57 6.72
CA ALA A 273 -3.43 19.76 5.71
C ALA A 273 -4.42 19.08 4.72
N ASN A 274 -5.62 18.75 5.20
CA ASN A 274 -6.70 18.16 4.39
C ASN A 274 -7.24 19.09 3.29
N GLU A 275 -7.36 20.42 3.48
CA GLU A 275 -7.88 21.31 2.42
C GLU A 275 -6.85 21.59 1.32
N LEU A 276 -5.55 21.61 1.65
CA LEU A 276 -4.46 21.77 0.68
C LEU A 276 -4.43 20.61 -0.33
N SER A 277 -4.81 19.40 0.09
CA SER A 277 -4.91 18.25 -0.82
C SER A 277 -5.88 18.52 -1.98
N VAL A 278 -7.10 18.99 -1.70
CA VAL A 278 -8.18 19.08 -2.70
C VAL A 278 -7.91 20.16 -3.75
N ARG A 279 -7.18 21.23 -3.40
CA ARG A 279 -6.92 22.38 -4.30
C ARG A 279 -5.50 22.41 -4.89
N GLY A 280 -4.51 21.80 -4.23
CA GLY A 280 -3.11 21.80 -4.67
C GLY A 280 -2.73 20.70 -5.67
N LEU A 281 -3.45 19.56 -5.66
CA LEU A 281 -3.10 18.35 -6.43
C LEU A 281 -2.95 18.56 -7.95
N TYR A 282 -3.64 19.54 -8.54
CA TYR A 282 -3.81 19.65 -10.00
C TYR A 282 -2.69 20.36 -10.77
N ARG A 283 -1.63 20.89 -10.12
CA ARG A 283 -0.57 21.63 -10.83
C ARG A 283 0.86 21.09 -10.67
N SER A 284 1.17 20.42 -9.56
CA SER A 284 2.38 19.60 -9.45
C SER A 284 2.33 18.75 -8.18
N GLY A 285 2.43 17.43 -8.31
CA GLY A 285 2.41 16.48 -7.18
C GLY A 285 3.55 16.64 -6.16
N ARG A 286 4.48 17.59 -6.35
CA ARG A 286 5.52 17.95 -5.39
C ARG A 286 5.00 18.68 -4.14
N ALA A 287 3.78 19.23 -4.17
CA ALA A 287 3.14 19.76 -2.96
C ALA A 287 2.86 18.66 -1.90
N LEU A 288 2.92 17.37 -2.29
CA LEU A 288 2.84 16.20 -1.42
C LEU A 288 4.21 15.76 -0.85
N ILE A 289 5.29 16.49 -1.17
CA ILE A 289 6.62 16.29 -0.58
C ILE A 289 6.81 17.37 0.49
N GLY A 290 6.94 16.93 1.73
CA GLY A 290 6.96 17.79 2.90
C GLY A 290 7.07 16.97 4.18
N LEU A 291 7.08 17.66 5.32
CA LEU A 291 7.19 17.03 6.64
C LEU A 291 5.86 17.18 7.38
N ALA A 292 5.33 16.06 7.89
CA ALA A 292 4.32 16.09 8.93
C ALA A 292 5.00 16.55 10.23
N LEU A 293 4.48 17.62 10.83
CA LEU A 293 5.09 18.32 11.98
C LEU A 293 4.38 18.01 13.30
N GLY A 294 3.09 17.66 13.28
CA GLY A 294 2.41 17.20 14.48
C GLY A 294 0.89 17.12 14.37
N ASP A 295 0.34 16.34 15.28
CA ASP A 295 -1.07 16.25 15.66
C ASP A 295 -1.41 17.44 16.59
N ALA A 296 -2.26 18.35 16.12
CA ALA A 296 -2.62 19.57 16.85
C ALA A 296 -3.87 19.40 17.72
N ASN A 297 -4.67 18.35 17.46
CA ASN A 297 -5.96 18.13 18.10
C ASN A 297 -5.95 16.96 19.12
N GLY A 298 -4.97 16.07 19.03
CA GLY A 298 -4.74 14.94 19.93
C GLY A 298 -5.45 13.63 19.53
N ASP A 299 -5.88 13.48 18.27
CA ASP A 299 -6.56 12.27 17.78
C ASP A 299 -5.62 11.17 17.26
N GLY A 300 -4.31 11.43 17.22
CA GLY A 300 -3.27 10.54 16.70
C GLY A 300 -3.01 10.68 15.20
N ILE A 301 -3.49 11.76 14.55
CA ILE A 301 -3.27 12.07 13.13
C ILE A 301 -2.52 13.40 13.01
N ASP A 302 -1.47 13.45 12.18
CA ASP A 302 -0.72 14.68 11.94
C ASP A 302 -1.56 15.74 11.18
N ASP A 303 -2.02 16.77 11.90
CA ASP A 303 -2.77 17.92 11.36
C ASP A 303 -1.89 18.93 10.60
N VAL A 304 -0.64 19.08 11.05
CA VAL A 304 0.27 20.14 10.62
C VAL A 304 1.26 19.56 9.60
N TYR A 305 1.26 20.14 8.40
CA TYR A 305 2.11 19.70 7.29
C TYR A 305 2.87 20.88 6.68
N LEU A 306 4.19 20.76 6.60
CA LEU A 306 5.08 21.73 5.96
C LEU A 306 5.47 21.24 4.56
N PRO A 307 4.91 21.81 3.47
CA PRO A 307 5.33 21.48 2.11
C PRO A 307 6.76 21.98 1.86
N GLN A 308 7.54 21.22 1.08
CA GLN A 308 8.83 21.68 0.61
C GLN A 308 8.64 22.87 -0.34
N ALA A 309 9.35 23.97 -0.06
CA ALA A 309 9.36 25.14 -0.95
C ALA A 309 9.97 24.80 -2.32
N ARG A 310 9.59 25.58 -3.34
CA ARG A 310 10.10 25.45 -4.69
C ARG A 310 11.28 26.40 -4.91
N ASP A 311 12.37 25.84 -5.42
CA ASP A 311 13.43 26.56 -6.14
C ASP A 311 12.95 27.05 -7.53
#